data_AF-A0A5M3MZW0-F1
#
_entry.id   AF-A0A5M3MZW0-F1
#
_cell.length_a   1.000
_cell.length_b   1.000
_cell.length_c   1.000
_cell.angle_alpha   90.00
_cell.angle_beta   90.00
_cell.angle_gamma   90.00
#
_symmetry.space_group_name_H-M   'P 1'
#
loop_
_entity.id
_entity.type
_entity.pdbx_description
1 polymer ?
#
loop_
_entity_poly.entity_id
_entity_poly.type
_entity_poly.pdbx_seq_one_letter_code
_entity_poly.pdbx_strand_id
1 'polypeptide(L)'
;MTVKKDLHVVSGLQLEVYTDDGATDISLPVTVFFLLHGRYGSTNSDYLRNSLDGIFKEYGSHSASERRRELVVVAFDQRNHGQRLVKIEANVGWHEKGKHNEKHA
;
A
#
# COMPACT_ATOMS: atom_id res chain seq x y z
N MET A 1 5.88 14.00 -12.47
CA MET A 1 6.20 12.57 -12.36
C MET A 1 4.92 11.80 -12.62
N THR A 2 4.95 10.81 -13.51
CA THR A 2 3.79 9.95 -13.79
C THR A 2 3.98 8.68 -12.97
N VAL A 3 2.97 8.26 -12.22
CA VAL A 3 3.06 7.04 -11.40
C VAL A 3 2.43 5.90 -12.17
N LYS A 4 3.20 4.84 -12.41
CA LYS A 4 2.72 3.59 -12.98
C LYS A 4 2.27 2.66 -11.85
N LYS A 5 1.16 1.94 -12.06
CA LYS A 5 0.67 0.87 -11.18
C LYS A 5 0.70 -0.45 -11.93
N ASP A 6 1.37 -1.44 -11.36
CA ASP A 6 1.36 -2.84 -11.82
C ASP A 6 0.78 -3.75 -10.72
N LEU A 7 0.16 -4.85 -11.12
CA LEU A 7 -0.35 -5.87 -10.20
C LEU A 7 0.56 -7.11 -10.25
N HIS A 8 1.02 -7.56 -9.10
CA HIS A 8 1.87 -8.74 -8.98
C HIS A 8 1.32 -9.70 -7.93
N VAL A 9 1.42 -11.00 -8.17
CA VAL A 9 1.13 -12.02 -7.15
C VAL A 9 2.45 -12.51 -6.57
N VAL A 10 2.66 -12.30 -5.28
CA VAL A 10 3.86 -12.74 -4.55
C VAL A 10 3.42 -13.57 -3.36
N SER A 11 3.85 -14.83 -3.30
CA SER A 11 3.47 -15.77 -2.23
C SER A 11 1.95 -15.86 -1.99
N GLY A 12 1.16 -15.80 -3.06
CA GLY A 12 -0.31 -15.84 -3.01
C GLY A 12 -0.99 -14.55 -2.56
N LEU A 13 -0.24 -13.46 -2.38
CA LEU A 13 -0.78 -12.12 -2.11
C LEU A 13 -0.74 -11.29 -3.40
N GLN A 14 -1.88 -10.72 -3.79
CA GLN A 14 -1.93 -9.71 -4.84
C GLN A 14 -1.42 -8.38 -4.26
N LEU A 15 -0.35 -7.87 -4.86
CA LEU A 15 0.32 -6.63 -4.54
C LEU A 15 0.02 -5.60 -5.63
N GLU A 16 -0.22 -4.36 -5.21
CA GLU A 16 -0.20 -3.18 -6.06
C GLU A 16 1.19 -2.56 -5.93
N VAL A 17 1.93 -2.54 -7.04
CA VAL A 17 3.29 -2.03 -7.11
C VAL A 17 3.25 -0.72 -7.89
N TYR A 18 3.78 0.33 -7.27
CA TYR A 18 3.83 1.65 -7.84
C TYR A 18 5.26 2.09 -8.08
N THR A 19 5.53 2.64 -9.25
CA THR A 19 6.84 3.15 -9.65
C THR A 19 6.68 4.47 -10.38
N ASP A 20 7.78 5.22 -10.50
CA ASP A 20 7.88 6.28 -11.50
C ASP A 20 7.81 5.65 -12.89
N ASP A 21 6.99 6.21 -13.79
CA ASP A 21 6.84 5.80 -15.20
C ASP A 21 7.97 6.38 -16.08
N GLY A 22 8.86 7.18 -15.50
CA GLY A 22 10.13 7.58 -16.10
C GLY A 22 11.12 6.43 -16.25
N ALA A 23 12.24 6.69 -16.94
CA ALA A 23 13.33 5.73 -17.04
C ALA A 23 13.95 5.47 -15.65
N THR A 24 13.77 4.25 -15.13
CA THR A 24 14.43 3.76 -13.91
C THR A 24 15.92 3.60 -14.14
N ASP A 25 16.76 4.16 -13.27
CA ASP A 25 18.20 3.93 -13.33
C ASP A 25 18.55 2.59 -12.66
N ILE A 26 18.84 1.59 -13.49
CA ILE A 26 19.19 0.23 -13.04
C ILE A 26 20.51 0.17 -12.24
N SER A 27 21.31 1.23 -12.25
CA SER A 27 22.55 1.32 -11.46
C SER A 27 22.31 1.74 -10.01
N LEU A 28 21.14 2.31 -9.72
CA LEU A 28 20.79 2.75 -8.38
C LEU A 28 20.19 1.59 -7.56
N PRO A 29 20.49 1.51 -6.25
CA PRO A 29 19.83 0.55 -5.38
C PRO A 29 18.33 0.89 -5.24
N VAL A 30 17.50 -0.15 -5.22
CA VAL A 30 16.04 -0.01 -5.08
C VAL A 30 15.65 0.06 -3.60
N THR A 31 14.77 1.01 -3.26
CA THR A 31 14.09 1.09 -1.98
C THR A 31 12.64 0.64 -2.15
N VAL A 32 12.24 -0.35 -1.36
CA VAL A 32 10.84 -0.80 -1.31
C VAL A 32 10.16 -0.18 -0.09
N PHE A 33 9.12 0.61 -0.32
CA PHE A 33 8.31 1.23 0.73
C PHE A 33 6.96 0.52 0.81
N PHE A 34 6.64 -0.10 1.95
CA PHE A 34 5.33 -0.73 2.17
C PHE A 34 4.32 0.29 2.70
N LEU A 35 3.31 0.60 1.89
CA LEU A 35 2.23 1.52 2.23
C LEU A 35 0.97 0.72 2.59
N LEU A 36 0.68 0.63 3.88
CA LEU A 36 -0.38 -0.25 4.42
C LEU A 36 -1.55 0.57 4.96
N HIS A 37 -2.77 0.12 4.64
CA HIS A 37 -3.99 0.73 5.14
C HIS A 37 -4.26 0.38 6.62
N GLY A 38 -5.06 1.21 7.29
CA GLY A 38 -5.54 0.95 8.65
C GLY A 38 -6.72 -0.02 8.71
N ARG A 39 -7.26 -0.23 9.92
CA ARG A 39 -8.44 -1.07 10.16
C ARG A 39 -9.63 -0.62 9.31
N TYR A 40 -10.35 -1.57 8.73
CA TYR A 40 -11.48 -1.34 7.80
C TYR A 40 -11.11 -0.64 6.49
N GLY A 41 -9.84 -0.31 6.29
CA GLY A 41 -9.33 0.27 5.05
C GLY A 41 -9.11 -0.77 3.95
N SER A 42 -8.55 -0.26 2.86
CA SER A 42 -8.11 -1.01 1.68
C SER A 42 -7.05 -0.21 0.93
N THR A 43 -6.40 -0.81 -0.06
CA THR A 43 -5.50 -0.11 -0.99
C THR A 43 -6.17 1.06 -1.71
N ASN A 44 -7.50 1.02 -1.82
CA ASN A 44 -8.32 2.04 -2.47
C ASN A 44 -8.78 3.16 -1.52
N SER A 45 -8.39 3.15 -0.26
CA SER A 45 -8.78 4.21 0.68
C SER A 45 -8.15 5.55 0.31
N ASP A 46 -8.94 6.63 0.33
CA ASP A 46 -8.48 7.95 -0.12
C ASP A 46 -7.27 8.47 0.64
N TYR A 47 -7.19 8.25 1.96
CA TYR A 47 -6.01 8.63 2.75
C TYR A 47 -4.73 7.90 2.29
N LEU A 48 -4.86 6.67 1.82
CA LEU A 48 -3.74 5.88 1.34
C LEU A 48 -3.29 6.39 -0.03
N ARG A 49 -4.24 6.69 -0.92
CA ARG A 49 -3.98 7.30 -2.24
C ARG A 49 -3.34 8.69 -2.09
N ASN A 50 -3.86 9.53 -1.19
CA ASN A 50 -3.26 10.83 -0.89
C ASN A 50 -1.83 10.69 -0.34
N SER A 51 -1.57 9.66 0.48
CA SER A 51 -0.23 9.38 0.98
C SER A 51 0.72 8.93 -0.14
N LEU A 52 0.25 8.07 -1.05
CA LEU A 52 0.98 7.64 -2.23
C LEU A 52 1.37 8.84 -3.11
N ASP A 53 0.41 9.72 -3.40
CA ASP A 53 0.64 10.93 -4.19
C ASP A 53 1.67 11.84 -3.51
N GLY A 54 1.57 12.00 -2.18
CA GLY A 54 2.54 12.77 -1.40
C GLY A 54 3.96 12.20 -1.47
N ILE A 55 4.09 10.86 -1.38
CA ILE A 55 5.37 10.15 -1.47
C ILE A 55 6.01 10.38 -2.85
N PHE A 56 5.26 10.18 -3.94
CA PHE A 56 5.81 10.38 -5.29
C PHE A 56 6.04 11.84 -5.64
N LYS A 57 5.25 12.76 -5.08
CA LYS A 57 5.50 14.20 -5.21
C LYS A 57 6.82 14.59 -4.54
N GLU A 58 7.09 14.10 -3.34
CA GLU A 58 8.36 14.35 -2.64
C GLU A 58 9.53 13.72 -3.38
N TYR A 59 9.41 12.44 -3.78
CA TYR A 59 10.43 11.73 -4.54
C TYR A 59 10.78 12.44 -5.85
N GLY A 60 9.77 12.95 -6.56
CA GLY A 60 9.93 13.71 -7.80
C GLY A 60 10.34 15.16 -7.63
N SER A 61 10.40 15.69 -6.40
CA SER A 61 10.95 17.02 -6.13
C SER A 61 12.48 17.06 -6.19
N HIS A 62 13.11 15.89 -6.06
CA HIS A 62 14.55 15.72 -6.25
C HIS A 62 14.89 15.48 -7.73
N SER A 63 15.94 16.15 -8.22
CA SER A 63 16.45 15.92 -9.57
C SER A 63 17.00 14.50 -9.72
N ALA A 64 17.07 13.99 -10.96
CA ALA A 64 17.65 12.67 -11.24
C ALA A 64 19.07 12.51 -10.69
N SER A 65 19.89 13.56 -10.67
CA SER A 65 21.24 13.56 -10.10
C SER A 65 21.27 13.56 -8.57
N GLU A 66 20.21 14.02 -7.91
CA GLU A 66 20.09 14.01 -6.45
C GLU A 66 19.52 12.69 -5.93
N ARG A 67 18.76 11.99 -6.76
CA ARG A 67 18.22 10.67 -6.45
C ARG A 67 19.35 9.66 -6.32
N ARG A 68 19.50 9.08 -5.13
CA ARG A 68 20.51 8.05 -4.81
C ARG A 68 19.96 6.63 -4.85
N ARG A 69 18.65 6.50 -5.01
CA ARG A 69 17.91 5.24 -4.95
C ARG A 69 16.68 5.34 -5.82
N GLU A 70 16.28 4.22 -6.40
CA GLU A 70 14.97 4.08 -7.02
C GLU A 70 13.92 3.78 -5.95
N LEU A 71 12.70 4.28 -6.14
CA LEU A 71 11.60 4.08 -5.21
C LEU A 71 10.52 3.18 -5.83
N VAL A 72 10.20 2.11 -5.10
CA VAL A 72 9.05 1.24 -5.38
C VAL A 72 8.13 1.31 -4.17
N VAL A 73 6.89 1.72 -4.36
CA VAL A 73 5.88 1.68 -3.30
C VAL A 73 5.01 0.44 -3.49
N VAL A 74 4.84 -0.35 -2.44
CA VAL A 74 4.04 -1.58 -2.46
C VAL A 74 2.87 -1.43 -1.51
N ALA A 75 1.66 -1.64 -2.01
CA ALA A 75 0.45 -1.71 -1.21
C ALA A 75 -0.27 -3.04 -1.45
N PHE A 76 -0.99 -3.52 -0.45
CA PHE A 76 -1.86 -4.69 -0.59
C PHE A 76 -2.96 -4.65 0.46
N ASP A 77 -4.08 -5.29 0.15
CA ASP A 77 -5.15 -5.46 1.12
C ASP A 77 -4.71 -6.49 2.17
N GLN A 78 -4.79 -6.10 3.44
CA GLN A 78 -4.53 -7.00 4.56
C GLN A 78 -5.55 -8.14 4.60
N ARG A 79 -5.28 -9.17 5.42
CA ARG A 79 -6.21 -10.29 5.58
C ARG A 79 -7.60 -9.76 5.94
N ASN A 80 -8.63 -10.26 5.26
CA ASN A 80 -10.02 -9.92 5.52
C ASN A 80 -10.35 -8.42 5.35
N HIS A 81 -9.63 -7.72 4.47
CA HIS A 81 -9.87 -6.31 4.13
C HIS A 81 -9.93 -6.13 2.62
N GLY A 82 -10.44 -4.98 2.15
CA GLY A 82 -10.53 -4.62 0.73
C GLY A 82 -11.03 -5.76 -0.18
N GLN A 83 -10.28 -6.08 -1.22
CA GLN A 83 -10.57 -7.16 -2.17
C GLN A 83 -10.47 -8.58 -1.56
N ARG A 84 -9.89 -8.70 -0.37
CA ARG A 84 -9.73 -9.96 0.38
C ARG A 84 -10.73 -10.09 1.54
N LEU A 85 -11.75 -9.23 1.59
CA LEU A 85 -12.77 -9.26 2.63
C LEU A 85 -13.59 -10.55 2.55
N VAL A 86 -13.69 -11.26 3.68
CA VAL A 86 -14.47 -12.50 3.81
C VAL A 86 -15.65 -12.28 4.77
N LYS A 87 -15.38 -11.80 5.99
CA LYS A 87 -16.38 -11.51 7.04
C LYS A 87 -15.95 -10.33 7.90
N ILE A 88 -16.63 -9.19 7.76
CA ILE A 88 -16.26 -7.94 8.43
C ILE A 88 -16.25 -8.06 9.96
N GLU A 89 -17.09 -8.93 10.53
CA GLU A 89 -17.24 -9.15 11.97
C GLU A 89 -15.96 -9.72 12.59
N ALA A 90 -15.15 -10.45 11.82
CA ALA A 90 -13.86 -10.94 12.29
C ALA A 90 -12.81 -9.81 12.44
N ASN A 91 -13.06 -8.63 11.87
CA ASN A 91 -12.24 -7.44 12.06
C ASN A 91 -12.71 -6.58 13.24
N VAL A 92 -13.85 -6.91 13.85
CA VAL A 92 -14.40 -6.24 15.05
C VAL A 92 -13.60 -6.69 16.28
N GLY A 93 -13.42 -5.84 17.30
CA GLY A 93 -12.70 -6.21 18.51
C GLY A 93 -13.47 -7.23 19.36
N TRP A 94 -12.85 -7.71 20.45
CA TRP A 94 -13.46 -8.59 21.46
C TRP A 94 -14.76 -8.02 22.03
N HIS A 95 -14.73 -6.73 22.34
CA HIS A 95 -15.86 -5.93 22.77
C HIS A 95 -15.86 -4.61 22.03
N GLU A 96 -16.91 -4.33 21.26
CA GLU A 96 -17.05 -3.08 20.53
C GLU A 96 -18.49 -2.57 20.67
N LYS A 97 -18.64 -1.31 21.08
CA LYS A 97 -19.96 -0.67 21.32
C LYS A 97 -20.86 -1.48 22.28
N GLY A 98 -20.26 -2.08 23.31
CA GLY A 98 -20.98 -2.85 24.34
C GLY A 98 -21.47 -4.22 23.89
N LYS A 99 -21.09 -4.70 22.70
CA LYS A 99 -21.42 -6.05 22.21
C LYS A 99 -20.20 -6.95 22.29
N HIS A 100 -20.38 -8.16 22.80
CA HIS A 100 -19.38 -9.24 22.73
C HIS A 100 -19.31 -9.77 21.30
N ASN A 101 -18.10 -10.06 20.82
CA ASN A 101 -17.89 -10.64 19.51
C ASN A 101 -17.61 -12.15 19.64
N GLU A 102 -18.58 -12.97 19.26
CA GLU A 102 -18.46 -14.45 19.28
C GLU A 102 -17.33 -15.00 18.38
N LYS A 103 -16.75 -14.18 17.50
CA LYS A 103 -15.57 -14.58 16.69
C LYS A 103 -14.26 -14.49 17.45
N HIS A 104 -14.25 -13.83 18.60
CA HIS A 104 -13.12 -13.75 19.52
C HIS A 104 -13.60 -14.20 20.90
N ALA A 105 -14.08 -15.44 21.00
CA ALA A 105 -14.46 -16.08 22.26
C ALA A 105 -13.32 -16.99 22.74
#